data_AF-A0A8J6UN23-F1
#
_entry.id   AF-A0A8J6UN23-F1
#
_cell.length_a   1.000
_cell.length_b   1.000
_cell.length_c   1.000
_cell.angle_alpha   90.00
_cell.angle_beta   90.00
_cell.angle_gamma   90.00
#
_symmetry.space_group_name_H-M   'P 1'
#
loop_
_entity.id
_entity.type
_entity.pdbx_description
1 polymer ?
#
loop_
_entity_poly.entity_id
_entity_poly.type
_entity_poly.pdbx_seq_one_letter_code
_entity_poly.pdbx_strand_id
1 'polypeptide(L)' 'MTYSVLSHDAWGSANVGSFPSLEQAREVFQALQKDRWFLADGTVRGLSIVETSSESEALTAEARTVESFSFPQA' A
#
# COMPACT_ATOMS: atom_id res chain seq x y z
N MET A 1 0.71 8.14 14.50
CA MET A 1 0.60 6.91 13.70
C MET A 1 0.20 7.33 12.30
N THR A 2 0.87 6.80 11.29
CA THR A 2 0.68 7.18 9.89
C THR A 2 0.52 5.92 9.07
N TYR A 3 -0.45 5.88 8.17
CA TYR A 3 -0.76 4.74 7.33
C TYR A 3 -0.26 5.02 5.92
N SER A 4 0.74 4.27 5.47
CA SER A 4 1.26 4.37 4.12
C SER A 4 0.70 3.26 3.25
N VAL A 5 0.17 3.60 2.09
CA VAL A 5 -0.24 2.63 1.07
C VAL A 5 0.96 2.36 0.18
N LEU A 6 1.39 1.11 0.13
CA LEU A 6 2.45 0.62 -0.74
C LEU A 6 1.83 -0.19 -1.89
N SER A 7 2.28 0.03 -3.11
CA SER A 7 2.02 -0.85 -4.25
C SER A 7 3.21 -1.76 -4.48
N HIS A 8 2.95 -3.05 -4.64
CA HIS A 8 3.94 -4.03 -4.99
C HIS A 8 3.85 -4.33 -6.49
N ASP A 9 4.88 -3.96 -7.24
CA ASP A 9 4.97 -4.15 -8.67
C ASP A 9 6.19 -5.03 -9.05
N ALA A 10 6.44 -5.19 -10.34
CA ALA A 10 7.56 -5.99 -10.85
C ALA A 10 8.95 -5.44 -10.45
N TRP A 11 9.06 -4.15 -10.14
CA TRP A 11 10.29 -3.47 -9.71
C TRP A 11 10.45 -3.37 -8.19
N GLY A 12 9.40 -3.58 -7.40
CA GLY A 12 9.49 -3.56 -5.94
C GLY A 12 8.24 -3.04 -5.25
N SER A 13 8.43 -2.40 -4.09
CA SER A 13 7.35 -1.77 -3.32
C SER A 13 7.47 -0.25 -3.45
N ALA A 14 6.48 0.40 -4.06
CA ALA A 14 6.41 1.85 -4.18
C ALA A 14 5.41 2.43 -3.18
N ASN A 15 5.74 3.56 -2.54
CA ASN A 15 4.80 4.28 -1.70
C ASN A 15 3.85 5.11 -2.57
N VAL A 16 2.56 4.79 -2.51
CA VAL A 16 1.49 5.46 -3.27
C VAL A 16 0.98 6.70 -2.52
N GLY A 17 1.03 6.67 -1.19
CA GLY A 17 0.69 7.80 -0.36
C GLY A 17 0.70 7.48 1.13
N SER A 18 0.90 8.50 1.95
CA SER A 18 0.88 8.43 3.41
C SER A 18 -0.30 9.22 3.95
N PHE A 19 -1.09 8.59 4.80
CA PHE A 19 -2.34 9.10 5.33
C PHE A 19 -2.32 9.12 6.86
N PRO A 20 -2.93 10.11 7.51
CA PRO A 20 -3.01 10.17 8.97
C PRO A 20 -4.05 9.19 9.54
N SER A 21 -4.87 8.53 8.70
CA SER A 21 -5.97 7.66 9.13
C SER A 21 -6.08 6.43 8.25
N LEU A 22 -6.38 5.28 8.88
CA LEU A 22 -6.55 4.00 8.21
C LEU A 22 -7.71 4.04 7.21
N GLU A 23 -8.81 4.73 7.54
CA GLU A 23 -9.98 4.85 6.67
C GLU A 23 -9.64 5.54 5.34
N GLN A 24 -8.86 6.63 5.38
CA GLN A 24 -8.36 7.29 4.16
C GLN A 24 -7.43 6.37 3.36
N ALA A 25 -6.48 5.72 4.03
CA ALA A 25 -5.59 4.77 3.37
C ALA A 25 -6.37 3.64 2.70
N ARG A 26 -7.43 3.14 3.36
CA ARG A 26 -8.29 2.08 2.86
C ARG A 26 -9.17 2.51 1.71
N GLU A 27 -9.70 3.73 1.73
CA GLU A 27 -10.47 4.30 0.61
C GLU A 27 -9.61 4.37 -0.64
N VAL A 28 -8.39 4.91 -0.53
CA VAL A 28 -7.42 4.95 -1.62
C VAL A 28 -7.02 3.53 -2.05
N PHE A 29 -6.76 2.63 -1.12
CA PHE A 29 -6.46 1.23 -1.40
C PHE A 29 -7.56 0.53 -2.21
N GLN A 30 -8.82 0.72 -1.83
CA GLN A 30 -9.97 0.16 -2.57
C GLN A 30 -10.19 0.84 -3.92
N ALA A 31 -9.92 2.14 -4.03
CA ALA A 31 -9.96 2.85 -5.30
C ALA A 31 -8.90 2.29 -6.25
N LEU A 32 -7.66 2.10 -5.77
CA LEU A 32 -6.55 1.52 -6.54
C LEU A 32 -6.83 0.07 -6.95
N GLN A 33 -7.49 -0.73 -6.11
CA GLN A 33 -7.93 -2.09 -6.48
C GLN A 33 -8.90 -2.11 -7.66
N LYS A 34 -9.76 -1.10 -7.77
CA LYS A 34 -10.75 -0.97 -8.85
C LYS A 34 -10.23 -0.16 -10.02
N ASP A 35 -9.05 0.42 -9.89
CA ASP A 35 -8.49 1.29 -10.89
C ASP A 35 -8.05 0.46 -12.09
N ARG A 36 -8.53 0.86 -13.26
CA ARG A 36 -8.27 0.15 -14.51
C ARG A 36 -6.80 0.21 -14.88
N TRP A 37 -6.04 1.20 -14.42
CA TRP A 37 -4.59 1.23 -14.65
C TRP A 37 -3.88 0.08 -13.94
N PHE A 38 -4.25 -0.21 -12.69
CA PHE A 38 -3.63 -1.31 -11.94
C PHE A 38 -3.92 -2.68 -12.55
N LEU A 39 -5.11 -2.84 -13.12
CA LEU A 39 -5.51 -4.06 -13.83
C LEU A 39 -4.94 -4.14 -15.26
N ALA A 40 -4.77 -3.02 -15.95
CA ALA A 40 -4.34 -2.98 -17.35
C ALA A 40 -2.82 -2.95 -17.53
N ASP A 41 -2.10 -2.33 -16.59
CA ASP A 41 -0.65 -2.20 -16.65
C ASP A 41 0.02 -3.56 -16.40
N GLY A 42 -0.64 -4.48 -15.68
CA GLY A 42 -0.16 -5.85 -15.43
C GLY A 42 1.11 -5.93 -14.57
N THR A 43 1.72 -4.79 -14.27
CA THR A 43 2.95 -4.64 -13.50
C THR A 43 2.68 -4.71 -12.00
N VAL A 44 1.51 -4.28 -11.54
CA VAL A 44 1.16 -4.30 -10.11
C VAL A 44 0.66 -5.68 -9.70
N ARG A 45 1.40 -6.29 -8.78
CA ARG A 45 1.14 -7.64 -8.23
C ARG A 45 0.29 -7.59 -6.97
N GLY A 46 0.33 -6.47 -6.24
CA GLY A 46 -0.45 -6.29 -5.03
C GLY A 46 -0.34 -4.88 -4.45
N LEU A 47 -1.07 -4.65 -3.37
CA LEU A 47 -1.06 -3.44 -2.56
C LEU A 47 -0.95 -3.86 -1.09
N SER A 48 -0.24 -3.09 -0.26
CA SER A 48 -0.21 -3.27 1.18
C SER A 48 -0.36 -1.93 1.90
N ILE A 49 -1.11 -1.89 2.99
CA ILE A 49 -1.17 -0.76 3.90
C ILE A 49 -0.22 -1.06 5.05
N VAL A 50 0.76 -0.19 5.26
CA VAL A 50 1.69 -0.25 6.39
C VAL A 50 1.38 0.87 7.37
N GLU A 51 1.21 0.53 8.63
CA GLU A 51 1.16 1.49 9.73
C GLU A 51 2.58 1.75 10.19
N THR A 52 2.96 3.03 10.22
CA THR A 52 4.23 3.51 10.73
C THR A 52 3.95 4.40 11.94
N SER A 53 4.47 4.01 13.09
CA SER A 53 4.48 4.89 14.25
C SER A 53 5.52 5.98 14.01
N SER A 54 5.07 7.24 14.03
CA SER A 54 5.90 8.43 13.74
C SER A 54 7.10 8.63 14.68
N GLU A 55 7.29 7.73 15.65
CA GLU A 55 8.37 7.74 16.63
C GLU A 55 9.60 6.94 16.15
N SER A 56 9.50 6.23 15.02
CA SER A 56 10.62 5.48 14.43
C SER A 56 11.00 6.08 13.07
N GLU A 57 11.78 7.17 13.08
CA GLU A 57 12.53 7.65 11.90
C GLU A 57 13.69 6.71 11.51
N ALA A 58 13.86 5.59 12.22
CA ALA A 58 14.78 4.52 11.85
C ALA A 58 14.03 3.43 11.06
N LEU A 59 14.17 3.49 9.75
CA LEU A 59 13.95 2.37 8.83
C LEU A 59 14.36 1.04 9.51
N THR A 60 13.41 0.13 9.80
CA THR A 60 13.53 -1.35 9.86
C THR A 60 12.80 -2.11 10.98
N ALA A 61 12.16 -1.49 11.99
CA ALA A 61 11.62 -2.29 13.12
C ALA A 61 10.10 -2.34 13.31
N GLU A 62 9.31 -1.30 13.00
CA GLU A 62 7.90 -1.24 13.41
C GLU A 62 6.94 -0.72 12.32
N ALA A 63 7.24 -0.97 11.05
CA ALA A 63 6.23 -0.82 10.00
C ALA A 63 5.32 -2.07 10.04
N ARG A 64 4.16 -1.95 10.65
CA ARG A 64 3.20 -3.05 10.75
C ARG A 64 2.32 -3.07 9.51
N THR A 65 2.37 -4.13 8.73
CA THR A 65 1.38 -4.34 7.66
C THR A 65 0.01 -4.56 8.28
N VAL A 66 -0.92 -3.64 8.00
CA VAL A 66 -2.30 -3.67 8.52
C VAL A 66 -3.20 -4.44 7.57
N GLU A 67 -3.04 -4.20 6.27
CA GLU A 67 -3.86 -4.83 5.22
C GLU A 67 -2.95 -5.14 4.04
N SER A 68 -3.12 -6.30 3.42
CA SER A 68 -2.44 -6.64 2.16
C SER A 68 -3.44 -7.26 1.20
N PHE A 69 -3.28 -6.93 -0.07
CA PHE A 69 -4.12 -7.40 -1.15
C PHE A 69 -3.23 -7.78 -2.32
N SER A 70 -3.44 -8.97 -2.85
CA SER A 70 -2.76 -9.42 -4.06
C SER A 70 -3.77 -9.44 -5.19
N PHE A 71 -3.40 -8.86 -6.33
CA PHE A 71 -4.25 -8.98 -7.51
C PHE A 71 -4.24 -10.43 -7.99
N PRO A 72 -5.39 -10.99 -8.39
CA PRO A 72 -5.43 -12.33 -8.96
C PRO A 72 -4.59 -12.32 -10.25
N GLN A 73 -3.48 -13.05 -10.25
CA GLN A 73 -2.70 -13.28 -11.48
C GLN A 73 -3.54 -14.20 -12.36
N ALA A 74 -4.02 -13.67 -13.50
CA ALA A 74 -4.72 -14.43 -14.53
C ALA A 74 -3.75 -15.31 -15.32
#